data_AF-A0A2H4SMK5-F1
#
_entry.id   AF-A0A2H4SMK5-F1
#
_cell.length_a   1.000
_cell.length_b   1.000
_cell.length_c   1.000
_cell.angle_alpha   90.00
_cell.angle_beta   90.00
_cell.angle_gamma   90.00
#
_symmetry.space_group_name_H-M   'P 1'
#
loop_
_entity.id
_entity.type
_entity.pdbx_description
1 polymer ?
#
loop_
_entity_poly.entity_id
_entity_poly.type
_entity_poly.pdbx_seq_one_letter_code
_entity_poly.pdbx_strand_id
1 'polypeptide(L)'
;MPGARIDVYLDFASVFSYICFVDLEANRQKLAANGVTIEYHPIFLGGINVASGNKPPWTLPAKAAYLGFDTPRALRRVGLGHLQTPSDMMAFGMTVQPLRAIHYIKAHYPTAVFLAAFHFLIDRAWTAPNRVIADADVLRAVLAEATETISGGRALFAPDEVDRIMDGRAAFKDSVKKETDVALSRGAFGAPWIWATNAKGQEEPFFGSDRTHLSHLHTTVKAEQPTRTMQSLELTLVVAATRSMGIGAGGTMPWNGLRNEMKYFARVTTQLASPCPSGAVNAVIMGRKTWDSIPPKFRPLKGRLNIIISRAAATTPPPPPGVQGPVVRVASVEAALQYAGAHCGGGRIFVIGGGQVYKAVLRRPEVRRVLLTRIETEYDCDTFFPIKLGADDGTEPGWTRRSDEQWRAWTGEPDTENGRREEAGVKYEFQMWERE
;
A
#
# COMPACT_ATOMS: atom_id res chain seq x y z
N MET A 1 22.07 -11.78 10.83
CA MET A 1 21.01 -11.98 11.86
C MET A 1 19.78 -12.52 11.15
N PRO A 2 19.02 -13.47 11.71
CA PRO A 2 17.77 -13.89 11.08
C PRO A 2 16.86 -12.66 10.89
N GLY A 3 16.34 -12.49 9.68
CA GLY A 3 15.40 -11.41 9.36
C GLY A 3 14.11 -11.55 10.16
N ALA A 4 13.32 -10.49 10.20
CA ALA A 4 12.06 -10.52 10.91
C ALA A 4 11.08 -11.48 10.20
N ARG A 5 10.29 -12.24 10.96
CA ARG A 5 9.47 -13.34 10.42
C ARG A 5 8.07 -13.35 11.03
N ILE A 6 7.09 -13.73 10.21
CA ILE A 6 5.72 -14.00 10.63
C ILE A 6 5.43 -15.46 10.28
N ASP A 7 5.29 -16.31 11.29
CA ASP A 7 4.79 -17.68 11.15
C ASP A 7 3.28 -17.67 11.33
N VAL A 8 2.52 -18.18 10.36
CA VAL A 8 1.06 -18.10 10.35
C VAL A 8 0.47 -19.49 10.25
N TYR A 9 -0.23 -19.92 11.31
CA TYR A 9 -0.88 -21.22 11.40
C TYR A 9 -2.35 -21.11 10.99
N LEU A 10 -2.72 -21.83 9.93
CA LEU A 10 -4.00 -21.69 9.21
C LEU A 10 -4.68 -23.05 8.98
N ASP A 11 -6.00 -23.06 8.91
CA ASP A 11 -6.80 -24.23 8.49
C ASP A 11 -7.89 -23.79 7.48
N PHE A 12 -8.17 -24.65 6.49
CA PHE A 12 -9.27 -24.47 5.54
C PHE A 12 -10.63 -24.31 6.23
N ALA A 13 -10.83 -24.90 7.40
CA ALA A 13 -12.06 -24.85 8.19
C ALA A 13 -12.35 -23.46 8.80
N SER A 14 -11.41 -22.52 8.75
CA SER A 14 -11.55 -21.20 9.37
C SER A 14 -11.64 -20.09 8.33
N VAL A 15 -12.79 -19.42 8.25
CA VAL A 15 -12.98 -18.23 7.41
C VAL A 15 -12.02 -17.11 7.80
N PHE A 16 -11.69 -17.00 9.10
CA PHE A 16 -10.70 -16.04 9.58
C PHE A 16 -9.28 -16.43 9.14
N SER A 17 -8.98 -17.71 8.94
CA SER A 17 -7.72 -18.13 8.31
C SER A 17 -7.65 -17.67 6.86
N TYR A 18 -8.76 -17.74 6.11
CA TYR A 18 -8.83 -17.22 4.75
C TYR A 18 -8.63 -15.69 4.72
N ILE A 19 -9.33 -14.95 5.59
CA ILE A 19 -9.18 -13.49 5.70
C ILE A 19 -7.73 -13.12 6.02
N CYS A 20 -7.09 -13.82 6.97
CA CYS A 20 -5.70 -13.57 7.34
C CYS A 20 -4.74 -13.83 6.18
N PHE A 21 -4.91 -14.92 5.45
CA PHE A 21 -4.12 -15.25 4.27
C PHE A 21 -4.22 -14.16 3.19
N VAL A 22 -5.44 -13.75 2.81
CA VAL A 22 -5.64 -12.72 1.77
C VAL A 22 -5.04 -11.38 2.19
N ASP A 23 -5.21 -10.99 3.45
CA ASP A 23 -4.67 -9.73 3.96
C ASP A 23 -3.14 -9.72 3.97
N LEU A 24 -2.51 -10.82 4.38
CA LEU A 24 -1.06 -10.96 4.37
C LEU A 24 -0.48 -11.04 2.96
N GLU A 25 -1.12 -11.77 2.04
CA GLU A 25 -0.69 -11.82 0.64
C GLU A 25 -0.80 -10.45 -0.05
N ALA A 26 -1.89 -9.72 0.18
CA ALA A 26 -2.06 -8.36 -0.34
C ALA A 26 -0.97 -7.38 0.17
N ASN A 27 -0.34 -7.69 1.29
CA ASN A 27 0.73 -6.88 1.90
C ASN A 27 2.12 -7.54 1.84
N ARG A 28 2.28 -8.73 1.23
CA ARG A 28 3.53 -9.50 1.20
C ARG A 28 4.71 -8.69 0.68
N GLN A 29 4.52 -7.95 -0.43
CA GLN A 29 5.57 -7.12 -1.00
C GLN A 29 6.00 -5.98 -0.07
N LYS A 30 5.05 -5.35 0.64
CA LYS A 30 5.34 -4.30 1.62
C LYS A 30 6.10 -4.87 2.82
N LEU A 31 5.72 -6.05 3.30
CA LEU A 31 6.38 -6.76 4.38
C LEU A 31 7.81 -7.15 3.98
N ALA A 32 7.99 -7.74 2.79
CA ALA A 32 9.30 -8.08 2.24
C ALA A 32 10.21 -6.85 2.09
N ALA A 33 9.67 -5.72 1.62
CA ALA A 33 10.42 -4.46 1.52
C ALA A 33 10.88 -3.91 2.90
N ASN A 34 10.26 -4.35 3.99
CA ASN A 34 10.66 -4.04 5.36
C ASN A 34 11.51 -5.17 6.00
N GLY A 35 12.03 -6.11 5.21
CA GLY A 35 12.83 -7.24 5.70
C GLY A 35 12.03 -8.28 6.49
N VAL A 36 10.71 -8.35 6.26
CA VAL A 36 9.81 -9.30 6.91
C VAL A 36 9.48 -10.45 5.95
N THR A 37 9.73 -11.68 6.39
CA THR A 37 9.31 -12.90 5.67
C THR A 37 8.04 -13.49 6.29
N ILE A 38 7.19 -14.10 5.46
CA ILE A 38 5.96 -14.77 5.91
C ILE A 38 6.08 -16.26 5.59
N GLU A 39 5.86 -17.09 6.60
CA GLU A 39 5.82 -18.54 6.48
C GLU A 39 4.43 -19.04 6.91
N TYR A 40 3.77 -19.82 6.05
CA TYR A 40 2.46 -20.39 6.34
C TYR A 40 2.56 -21.85 6.76
N HIS A 41 1.88 -22.19 7.83
CA HIS A 41 1.85 -23.51 8.44
C HIS A 41 0.42 -24.04 8.43
N PRO A 42 0.04 -24.87 7.44
CA PRO A 42 -1.26 -25.53 7.46
C PRO A 42 -1.35 -26.46 8.67
N ILE A 43 -2.36 -26.27 9.52
CA ILE A 43 -2.58 -27.00 10.77
C ILE A 43 -3.97 -27.60 10.81
N PHE A 44 -4.20 -28.53 11.73
CA PHE A 44 -5.52 -29.07 12.00
C PHE A 44 -6.19 -28.37 13.20
N LEU A 45 -7.10 -27.43 12.91
CA LEU A 45 -7.86 -26.65 13.88
C LEU A 45 -8.71 -27.54 14.80
N GLY A 46 -9.27 -28.63 14.27
CA GLY A 46 -10.00 -29.61 15.09
C GLY A 46 -9.12 -30.18 16.22
N GLY A 47 -7.86 -30.47 15.92
CA GLY A 47 -6.87 -30.92 16.89
C GLY A 47 -6.53 -29.84 17.92
N ILE A 48 -6.37 -28.60 17.48
CA ILE A 48 -6.13 -27.47 18.39
C ILE A 48 -7.29 -27.28 19.38
N ASN A 49 -8.53 -27.25 18.89
CA ASN A 49 -9.71 -27.05 19.72
C ASN A 49 -9.83 -28.12 20.81
N VAL A 50 -9.61 -29.40 20.45
CA VAL A 50 -9.65 -30.51 21.41
C VAL A 50 -8.54 -30.37 22.46
N ALA A 51 -7.30 -30.14 22.04
CA ALA A 51 -6.16 -30.08 22.94
C ALA A 51 -6.17 -28.85 23.85
N SER A 52 -6.67 -27.70 23.38
CA SER A 52 -6.77 -26.47 24.17
C SER A 52 -8.06 -26.37 24.99
N GLY A 53 -8.97 -27.33 24.87
CA GLY A 53 -10.31 -27.28 25.47
C GLY A 53 -11.23 -26.19 24.90
N ASN A 54 -10.86 -25.60 23.76
CA ASN A 54 -11.67 -24.56 23.13
C ASN A 54 -12.84 -25.18 22.34
N LYS A 55 -13.95 -24.45 22.26
CA LYS A 55 -15.12 -24.83 21.47
C LYS A 55 -15.35 -23.84 20.35
N PRO A 56 -15.87 -24.27 19.19
CA PRO A 56 -16.18 -23.36 18.11
C PRO A 56 -17.12 -22.23 18.57
N PRO A 57 -16.91 -20.98 18.15
CA PRO A 57 -17.60 -19.83 18.73
C PRO A 57 -19.12 -19.88 18.50
N TRP A 58 -19.60 -20.54 17.45
CA TRP A 58 -21.02 -20.69 17.18
C TRP A 58 -21.75 -21.63 18.15
N THR A 59 -21.05 -22.44 18.97
CA THR A 59 -21.70 -23.29 19.97
C THR A 59 -22.24 -22.48 21.16
N LEU A 60 -21.81 -21.21 21.32
CA LEU A 60 -22.35 -20.29 22.31
C LEU A 60 -23.31 -19.29 21.62
N PRO A 61 -24.62 -19.27 21.97
CA PRO A 61 -25.61 -18.45 21.25
C PRO A 61 -25.25 -16.97 21.13
N ALA A 62 -24.69 -16.37 22.18
CA ALA A 62 -24.28 -14.96 22.16
C ALA A 62 -23.15 -14.67 21.14
N LYS A 63 -22.16 -15.56 21.05
CA LYS A 63 -21.08 -15.46 20.06
C LYS A 63 -21.60 -15.74 18.65
N ALA A 64 -22.50 -16.71 18.47
CA ALA A 64 -23.14 -16.99 17.19
C ALA A 64 -23.90 -15.77 16.65
N ALA A 65 -24.70 -15.10 17.49
CA ALA A 65 -25.42 -13.88 17.13
C ALA A 65 -24.45 -12.74 16.74
N TYR A 66 -23.36 -12.57 17.49
CA TYR A 66 -22.33 -11.57 17.16
C TYR A 66 -21.63 -11.86 15.81
N LEU A 67 -21.32 -13.13 15.53
CA LEU A 67 -20.66 -13.54 14.28
C LEU A 67 -21.50 -13.26 13.03
N GLY A 68 -22.83 -13.18 13.16
CA GLY A 68 -23.71 -12.71 12.09
C GLY A 68 -23.42 -11.28 11.62
N PHE A 69 -22.85 -10.44 12.49
CA PHE A 69 -22.43 -9.08 12.17
C PHE A 69 -20.94 -8.97 11.84
N ASP A 70 -20.10 -9.66 12.61
CA ASP A 70 -18.66 -9.50 12.52
C ASP A 70 -18.07 -10.18 11.27
N THR A 71 -18.51 -11.40 10.96
CA THR A 71 -18.01 -12.15 9.80
C THR A 71 -18.19 -11.37 8.49
N PRO A 72 -19.38 -10.80 8.16
CA PRO A 72 -19.53 -9.97 6.96
C PRO A 72 -18.66 -8.70 6.95
N ARG A 73 -18.39 -8.08 8.11
CA ARG A 73 -17.49 -6.90 8.21
C ARG A 73 -16.05 -7.31 7.90
N ALA A 74 -15.59 -8.40 8.51
CA ALA A 74 -14.25 -8.92 8.31
C ALA A 74 -14.00 -9.35 6.86
N LEU A 75 -14.98 -10.01 6.23
CA LEU A 75 -14.94 -10.41 4.81
C LEU A 75 -14.87 -9.22 3.86
N ARG A 76 -15.72 -8.20 4.06
CA ARG A 76 -15.72 -6.99 3.20
C ARG A 76 -14.40 -6.24 3.24
N ARG A 77 -13.71 -6.23 4.39
CA ARG A 77 -12.41 -5.56 4.55
C ARG A 77 -11.34 -6.07 3.58
N VAL A 78 -11.41 -7.35 3.21
CA VAL A 78 -10.43 -8.01 2.34
C VAL A 78 -11.01 -8.39 0.96
N GLY A 79 -12.17 -7.83 0.58
CA GLY A 79 -12.79 -8.11 -0.72
C GLY A 79 -13.50 -9.46 -0.84
N LEU A 80 -13.66 -10.20 0.26
CA LEU A 80 -14.29 -11.53 0.30
C LEU A 80 -15.79 -11.48 0.66
N GLY A 81 -16.45 -10.33 0.44
CA GLY A 81 -17.86 -10.15 0.81
C GLY A 81 -18.86 -11.05 0.07
N HIS A 82 -18.40 -11.80 -0.93
CA HIS A 82 -19.18 -12.75 -1.73
C HIS A 82 -19.21 -14.16 -1.14
N LEU A 83 -18.37 -14.47 -0.14
CA LEU A 83 -18.31 -15.80 0.45
C LEU A 83 -19.60 -16.14 1.20
N GLN A 84 -19.92 -17.43 1.22
CA GLN A 84 -21.09 -17.97 1.90
C GLN A 84 -20.65 -19.07 2.88
N THR A 85 -21.26 -19.06 4.07
CA THR A 85 -21.01 -20.09 5.07
C THR A 85 -21.56 -21.43 4.56
N PRO A 86 -20.76 -22.51 4.56
CA PRO A 86 -21.23 -23.85 4.26
C PRO A 86 -22.43 -24.24 5.12
N SER A 87 -23.43 -24.90 4.52
CA SER A 87 -24.62 -25.37 5.24
C SER A 87 -24.31 -26.49 6.23
N ASP A 88 -23.37 -27.38 5.90
CA ASP A 88 -22.85 -28.42 6.78
C ASP A 88 -21.45 -28.08 7.28
N MET A 89 -21.40 -27.35 8.40
CA MET A 89 -20.14 -26.96 9.05
C MET A 89 -19.39 -28.14 9.68
N MET A 90 -20.07 -29.26 9.97
CA MET A 90 -19.41 -30.45 10.55
C MET A 90 -18.60 -31.19 9.47
N ALA A 91 -19.21 -31.49 8.32
CA ALA A 91 -18.50 -32.07 7.19
C ALA A 91 -17.37 -31.15 6.69
N PHE A 92 -17.64 -29.84 6.67
CA PHE A 92 -16.65 -28.82 6.30
C PHE A 92 -15.41 -28.80 7.20
N GLY A 93 -15.58 -29.07 8.50
CA GLY A 93 -14.48 -29.09 9.48
C GLY A 93 -13.52 -30.28 9.36
N MET A 94 -13.81 -31.27 8.49
CA MET A 94 -13.02 -32.49 8.33
C MET A 94 -11.82 -32.29 7.38
N THR A 95 -10.90 -31.39 7.74
CA THR A 95 -9.86 -30.88 6.83
C THR A 95 -8.58 -31.73 6.76
N VAL A 96 -8.53 -32.91 7.40
CA VAL A 96 -7.31 -33.74 7.45
C VAL A 96 -6.78 -34.13 6.07
N GLN A 97 -7.64 -34.53 5.13
CA GLN A 97 -7.24 -34.91 3.77
C GLN A 97 -6.70 -33.73 2.95
N PRO A 98 -7.41 -32.58 2.84
CA PRO A 98 -6.88 -31.43 2.13
C PRO A 98 -5.62 -30.84 2.80
N LEU A 99 -5.51 -30.89 4.14
CA LEU A 99 -4.30 -30.49 4.86
C LEU A 99 -3.10 -31.36 4.46
N ARG A 100 -3.27 -32.68 4.38
CA ARG A 100 -2.21 -33.57 3.92
C ARG A 100 -1.78 -33.28 2.48
N ALA A 101 -2.74 -33.02 1.59
CA ALA A 101 -2.47 -32.69 0.19
C ALA A 101 -1.69 -31.37 0.07
N ILE A 102 -2.08 -30.32 0.81
CA ILE A 102 -1.35 -29.05 0.75
C ILE A 102 0.04 -29.16 1.37
N HIS A 103 0.24 -30.02 2.38
CA HIS A 103 1.56 -30.35 2.92
C HIS A 103 2.45 -31.07 1.90
N TYR A 104 1.90 -32.00 1.13
CA TYR A 104 2.60 -32.60 -0.02
C TYR A 104 3.00 -31.52 -1.02
N ILE A 105 2.07 -30.63 -1.40
CA ILE A 105 2.35 -29.54 -2.34
C ILE A 105 3.47 -28.65 -1.80
N LYS A 106 3.42 -28.26 -0.51
CA LYS A 106 4.44 -27.43 0.14
C LYS A 106 5.84 -28.05 0.11
N ALA A 107 5.93 -29.38 0.21
CA ALA A 107 7.21 -30.10 0.24
C ALA A 107 7.82 -30.32 -1.16
N HIS A 108 6.99 -30.40 -2.20
CA HIS A 108 7.42 -30.85 -3.53
C HIS A 108 7.36 -29.78 -4.61
N TYR A 109 6.68 -28.65 -4.37
CA TYR A 109 6.48 -27.59 -5.36
C TYR A 109 7.03 -26.25 -4.89
N PRO A 110 7.32 -25.31 -5.82
CA PRO A 110 7.73 -23.96 -5.46
C PRO A 110 6.72 -23.25 -4.56
N THR A 111 7.19 -22.38 -3.68
CA THR A 111 6.33 -21.62 -2.75
C THR A 111 5.17 -20.91 -3.45
N ALA A 112 5.37 -20.35 -4.64
CA ALA A 112 4.31 -19.71 -5.40
C ALA A 112 3.16 -20.67 -5.77
N VAL A 113 3.49 -21.93 -6.12
CA VAL A 113 2.49 -22.97 -6.43
C VAL A 113 1.76 -23.39 -5.16
N PHE A 114 2.47 -23.57 -4.04
CA PHE A 114 1.84 -23.83 -2.74
C PHE A 114 0.85 -22.73 -2.34
N LEU A 115 1.24 -21.46 -2.45
CA LEU A 115 0.39 -20.32 -2.11
C LEU A 115 -0.85 -20.26 -3.00
N ALA A 116 -0.67 -20.45 -4.31
CA ALA A 116 -1.78 -20.47 -5.26
C ALA A 116 -2.74 -21.65 -5.00
N ALA A 117 -2.21 -22.84 -4.73
CA ALA A 117 -3.01 -24.02 -4.41
C ALA A 117 -3.78 -23.86 -3.09
N PHE A 118 -3.14 -23.31 -2.05
CA PHE A 118 -3.82 -23.01 -0.77
C PHE A 118 -4.97 -22.02 -0.99
N HIS A 119 -4.71 -20.92 -1.72
CA HIS A 119 -5.72 -19.91 -2.04
C HIS A 119 -6.88 -20.51 -2.83
N PHE A 120 -6.59 -21.33 -3.84
CA PHE A 120 -7.63 -21.95 -4.66
C PHE A 120 -8.50 -22.93 -3.86
N LEU A 121 -7.89 -23.79 -3.05
CA LEU A 121 -8.61 -24.75 -2.21
C LEU A 121 -9.51 -24.05 -1.18
N ILE A 122 -8.98 -23.07 -0.45
CA ILE A 122 -9.75 -22.35 0.57
C ILE A 122 -10.87 -21.52 -0.07
N ASP A 123 -10.62 -20.92 -1.24
CA ASP A 123 -11.66 -20.19 -1.97
C ASP A 123 -12.80 -21.10 -2.40
N ARG A 124 -12.50 -22.23 -3.06
CA ARG A 124 -13.55 -23.17 -3.50
C ARG A 124 -14.31 -23.80 -2.34
N ALA A 125 -13.70 -23.91 -1.17
CA ALA A 125 -14.35 -24.36 0.04
C ALA A 125 -15.39 -23.33 0.56
N TRP A 126 -15.08 -22.03 0.51
CA TRP A 126 -15.91 -20.96 1.09
C TRP A 126 -16.80 -20.19 0.08
N THR A 127 -16.59 -20.38 -1.22
CA THR A 127 -17.38 -19.76 -2.29
C THR A 127 -18.53 -20.67 -2.70
N ALA A 128 -19.72 -20.09 -2.93
CA ALA A 128 -20.89 -20.83 -3.35
C ALA A 128 -20.80 -21.28 -4.83
N PRO A 129 -21.19 -22.54 -5.16
CA PRO A 129 -21.56 -23.61 -4.22
C PRO A 129 -20.33 -24.13 -3.47
N ASN A 130 -20.41 -24.19 -2.13
CA ASN A 130 -19.29 -24.61 -1.28
C ASN A 130 -18.84 -26.04 -1.64
N ARG A 131 -17.59 -26.21 -2.08
CA ARG A 131 -17.02 -27.53 -2.41
C ARG A 131 -16.48 -28.19 -1.14
N VAL A 132 -17.01 -29.36 -0.78
CA VAL A 132 -16.59 -30.13 0.40
C VAL A 132 -15.26 -30.84 0.11
N ILE A 133 -14.14 -30.11 0.17
CA ILE A 133 -12.79 -30.62 -0.12
C ILE A 133 -12.27 -31.66 0.90
N ALA A 134 -13.06 -32.01 1.91
CA ALA A 134 -12.81 -33.17 2.77
C ALA A 134 -13.04 -34.50 2.03
N ASP A 135 -13.94 -34.49 1.03
CA ASP A 135 -14.17 -35.61 0.12
C ASP A 135 -13.02 -35.72 -0.89
N ALA A 136 -12.55 -36.95 -1.11
CA ALA A 136 -11.37 -37.19 -1.92
C ALA A 136 -11.60 -36.89 -3.41
N ASP A 137 -12.78 -37.18 -3.94
CA ASP A 137 -13.10 -36.93 -5.35
C ASP A 137 -13.32 -35.44 -5.59
N VAL A 138 -13.97 -34.75 -4.65
CA VAL A 138 -14.09 -33.28 -4.68
C VAL A 138 -12.71 -32.62 -4.59
N LEU A 139 -11.84 -33.05 -3.67
CA LEU A 139 -10.48 -32.52 -3.55
C LEU A 139 -9.68 -32.71 -4.84
N ARG A 140 -9.74 -33.91 -5.43
CA ARG A 140 -9.10 -34.21 -6.73
C ARG A 140 -9.60 -33.28 -7.83
N ALA A 141 -10.92 -33.09 -7.94
CA ALA A 141 -11.51 -32.21 -8.93
C ALA A 141 -11.06 -30.75 -8.74
N VAL A 142 -11.08 -30.24 -7.51
CA VAL A 142 -10.66 -28.87 -7.21
C VAL A 142 -9.16 -28.66 -7.50
N LEU A 143 -8.31 -29.66 -7.23
CA LEU A 143 -6.89 -29.61 -7.60
C LEU A 143 -6.68 -29.59 -9.11
N ALA A 144 -7.46 -30.36 -9.88
CA ALA A 144 -7.42 -30.35 -11.33
C ALA A 144 -7.90 -29.02 -11.94
N GLU A 145 -8.81 -28.32 -11.26
CA GLU A 145 -9.31 -26.99 -11.62
C GLU A 145 -8.34 -25.86 -11.20
N ALA A 146 -7.33 -26.15 -10.36
CA ALA A 146 -6.52 -25.13 -9.71
C ALA A 146 -5.63 -24.37 -10.72
N THR A 147 -5.64 -23.03 -10.60
CA THR A 147 -4.87 -22.13 -11.47
C THR A 147 -4.05 -21.12 -10.65
N GLU A 148 -3.16 -20.38 -11.31
CA GLU A 148 -2.30 -19.36 -10.68
C GLU A 148 -3.07 -18.30 -9.88
N THR A 149 -4.34 -18.04 -10.20
CA THR A 149 -5.22 -17.17 -9.40
C THR A 149 -6.62 -17.78 -9.27
N ILE A 150 -7.38 -17.38 -8.25
CA ILE A 150 -8.78 -17.84 -8.07
C ILE A 150 -9.72 -17.45 -9.22
N SER A 151 -9.32 -16.46 -10.03
CA SER A 151 -10.07 -15.97 -11.20
C SER A 151 -9.65 -16.64 -12.52
N GLY A 152 -8.67 -17.54 -12.49
CA GLY A 152 -8.11 -18.22 -13.66
C GLY A 152 -6.62 -17.96 -13.86
N GLY A 153 -6.09 -18.47 -14.95
CA GLY A 153 -4.65 -18.42 -15.27
C GLY A 153 -4.17 -19.78 -15.77
N ARG A 154 -2.86 -19.98 -15.78
CA ARG A 154 -2.29 -21.30 -16.10
C ARG A 154 -2.70 -22.31 -15.04
N ALA A 155 -3.01 -23.53 -15.46
CA ALA A 155 -3.24 -24.64 -14.55
C ALA A 155 -2.01 -24.88 -13.67
N LEU A 156 -2.22 -25.12 -12.38
CA LEU A 156 -1.13 -25.38 -11.44
C LEU A 156 -0.54 -26.78 -11.60
N PHE A 157 -1.38 -27.74 -11.97
CA PHE A 157 -1.03 -29.16 -11.99
C PHE A 157 -1.51 -29.81 -13.28
N ALA A 158 -0.65 -30.60 -13.91
CA ALA A 158 -1.06 -31.56 -14.93
C ALA A 158 -1.87 -32.72 -14.29
N PRO A 159 -2.67 -33.47 -15.07
CA PRO A 159 -3.46 -34.57 -14.53
C PRO A 159 -2.66 -35.60 -13.71
N ASP A 160 -1.46 -35.97 -14.17
CA ASP A 160 -0.56 -36.89 -13.48
C ASP A 160 0.05 -36.29 -12.20
N GLU A 161 0.16 -34.98 -12.11
CA GLU A 161 0.58 -34.28 -10.88
C GLU A 161 -0.53 -34.29 -9.84
N VAL A 162 -1.79 -34.15 -10.26
CA VAL A 162 -2.95 -34.30 -9.36
C VAL A 162 -3.00 -35.72 -8.78
N ASP A 163 -2.78 -36.75 -9.60
CA ASP A 163 -2.65 -38.14 -9.13
C ASP A 163 -1.55 -38.28 -8.08
N ARG A 164 -0.34 -37.76 -8.37
CA ARG A 164 0.79 -37.79 -7.43
C ARG A 164 0.52 -37.07 -6.11
N ILE A 165 -0.11 -35.90 -6.16
CA ILE A 165 -0.50 -35.14 -4.95
C ILE A 165 -1.50 -35.95 -4.14
N MET A 166 -2.52 -36.50 -4.80
CA MET A 166 -3.54 -37.29 -4.14
C MET A 166 -2.91 -38.52 -3.50
N ASP A 167 -2.17 -39.34 -4.22
CA ASP A 167 -1.60 -40.57 -3.66
C ASP A 167 -0.57 -40.26 -2.57
N GLY A 168 0.28 -39.26 -2.79
CA GLY A 168 1.34 -38.85 -1.88
C GLY A 168 0.85 -38.24 -0.57
N ARG A 169 -0.36 -37.67 -0.52
CA ARG A 169 -0.92 -37.03 0.70
C ARG A 169 -0.91 -37.95 1.92
N ALA A 170 -1.07 -39.26 1.73
CA ALA A 170 -1.11 -40.22 2.83
C ALA A 170 0.16 -40.17 3.70
N ALA A 171 1.32 -39.87 3.11
CA ALA A 171 2.60 -39.76 3.81
C ALA A 171 2.73 -38.52 4.72
N PHE A 172 1.86 -37.52 4.55
CA PHE A 172 1.95 -36.23 5.25
C PHE A 172 1.12 -36.16 6.54
N LYS A 173 0.65 -37.31 7.06
CA LYS A 173 -0.04 -37.39 8.36
C LYS A 173 0.81 -36.76 9.48
N ASP A 174 2.08 -37.12 9.55
CA ASP A 174 2.96 -36.67 10.63
C ASP A 174 3.36 -35.21 10.46
N SER A 175 3.43 -34.69 9.24
CA SER A 175 3.66 -33.26 8.96
C SER A 175 2.51 -32.40 9.49
N VAL A 176 1.25 -32.80 9.23
CA VAL A 176 0.07 -32.09 9.76
C VAL A 176 0.08 -32.13 11.29
N LYS A 177 0.36 -33.30 11.88
CA LYS A 177 0.45 -33.43 13.34
C LYS A 177 1.55 -32.53 13.91
N LYS A 178 2.75 -32.57 13.33
CA LYS A 178 3.90 -31.78 13.76
C LYS A 178 3.61 -30.28 13.77
N GLU A 179 3.07 -29.72 12.68
CA GLU A 179 2.75 -28.28 12.66
C GLU A 179 1.66 -27.92 13.67
N THR A 180 0.68 -28.80 13.85
CA THR A 180 -0.38 -28.62 14.86
C THR A 180 0.18 -28.64 16.28
N ASP A 181 1.09 -29.57 16.58
CA ASP A 181 1.77 -29.65 17.88
C ASP A 181 2.67 -28.44 18.12
N VAL A 182 3.35 -27.92 17.09
CA VAL A 182 4.14 -26.69 17.18
C VAL A 182 3.23 -25.50 17.54
N ALA A 183 2.09 -25.34 16.85
CA ALA A 183 1.13 -24.28 17.18
C ALA A 183 0.62 -24.41 18.63
N LEU A 184 0.29 -25.63 19.07
CA LEU A 184 -0.13 -25.91 20.45
C LEU A 184 0.96 -25.59 21.49
N SER A 185 2.21 -25.97 21.22
CA SER A 185 3.34 -25.64 22.10
C SER A 185 3.57 -24.13 22.23
N ARG A 186 3.11 -23.37 21.23
CA ARG A 186 3.10 -21.90 21.19
C ARG A 186 1.83 -21.29 21.78
N GLY A 187 0.96 -22.08 22.40
CA GLY A 187 -0.24 -21.61 23.09
C GLY A 187 -1.46 -21.38 22.19
N ALA A 188 -1.45 -21.89 20.95
CA ALA A 188 -2.59 -21.75 20.06
C ALA A 188 -3.85 -22.40 20.64
N PHE A 189 -4.94 -21.67 20.63
CA PHE A 189 -6.27 -22.14 21.05
C PHE A 189 -7.31 -22.03 19.92
N GLY A 190 -6.90 -21.62 18.73
CA GLY A 190 -7.74 -21.49 17.54
C GLY A 190 -6.92 -21.08 16.32
N ALA A 191 -7.60 -20.82 15.20
CA ALA A 191 -6.96 -20.38 13.95
C ALA A 191 -7.70 -19.17 13.32
N PRO A 192 -6.98 -18.19 12.74
CA PRO A 192 -5.52 -18.19 12.54
C PRO A 192 -4.76 -17.91 13.84
N TRP A 193 -3.62 -18.56 14.00
CA TRP A 193 -2.63 -18.25 15.04
C TRP A 193 -1.38 -17.70 14.37
N ILE A 194 -0.84 -16.61 14.88
CA ILE A 194 0.30 -15.92 14.29
C ILE A 194 1.40 -15.86 15.34
N TRP A 195 2.63 -16.17 14.96
CA TRP A 195 3.82 -16.03 15.78
C TRP A 195 4.80 -15.09 15.08
N ALA A 196 5.02 -13.93 15.68
CA ALA A 196 5.82 -12.87 15.10
C ALA A 196 7.19 -12.82 15.77
N THR A 197 8.26 -12.80 14.98
CA THR A 197 9.64 -12.64 15.44
C THR A 197 10.22 -11.37 14.82
N ASN A 198 10.73 -10.42 15.62
CA ASN A 198 11.46 -9.27 15.05
C ASN A 198 12.90 -9.59 14.65
N ALA A 199 13.53 -8.60 14.00
CA ALA A 199 14.96 -8.54 13.73
C ALA A 199 15.89 -8.70 14.97
N LYS A 200 15.40 -8.47 16.20
CA LYS A 200 16.16 -8.76 17.44
C LYS A 200 15.91 -10.18 17.98
N GLY A 201 15.07 -10.98 17.31
CA GLY A 201 14.70 -12.33 17.73
C GLY A 201 13.68 -12.38 18.88
N GLN A 202 13.06 -11.25 19.24
CA GLN A 202 11.96 -11.27 20.22
C GLN A 202 10.70 -11.78 19.54
N GLU A 203 9.95 -12.61 20.26
CA GLU A 203 8.81 -13.34 19.74
C GLU A 203 7.53 -13.01 20.50
N GLU A 204 6.41 -12.88 19.79
CA GLU A 204 5.10 -12.77 20.43
C GLU A 204 3.95 -13.41 19.61
N PRO A 205 2.90 -13.91 20.29
CA PRO A 205 1.73 -14.48 19.64
C PRO A 205 0.64 -13.45 19.32
N PHE A 206 -0.12 -13.73 18.25
CA PHE A 206 -1.38 -13.07 17.95
C PHE A 206 -2.44 -14.10 17.53
N PHE A 207 -3.69 -13.80 17.86
CA PHE A 207 -4.85 -14.61 17.46
C PHE A 207 -5.81 -13.78 16.60
N GLY A 208 -6.37 -14.41 15.57
CA GLY A 208 -7.39 -13.82 14.71
C GLY A 208 -6.84 -13.04 13.51
N SER A 209 -7.73 -12.74 12.57
CA SER A 209 -7.41 -12.05 11.32
C SER A 209 -7.45 -10.52 11.41
N ASP A 210 -7.82 -10.00 12.56
CA ASP A 210 -8.00 -8.60 12.93
C ASP A 210 -6.75 -8.02 13.61
N ARG A 211 -5.64 -8.75 13.65
CA ARG A 211 -4.34 -8.28 14.17
C ARG A 211 -3.33 -7.97 13.08
N THR A 212 -3.58 -8.40 11.85
CA THR A 212 -2.72 -8.22 10.67
C THR A 212 -2.55 -6.75 10.26
N HIS A 213 -3.53 -5.89 10.57
CA HIS A 213 -3.52 -4.46 10.26
C HIS A 213 -3.09 -3.59 11.45
N LEU A 214 -2.98 -4.17 12.65
CA LEU A 214 -2.64 -3.39 13.84
C LEU A 214 -1.16 -3.02 13.79
N SER A 215 -0.89 -1.78 14.19
CA SER A 215 0.45 -1.24 14.45
C SER A 215 1.30 -2.19 15.28
N HIS A 216 0.72 -3.05 16.12
CA HIS A 216 1.40 -4.02 16.99
C HIS A 216 2.11 -5.15 16.26
N LEU A 217 1.49 -5.88 15.32
CA LEU A 217 2.21 -6.91 14.54
C LEU A 217 3.35 -6.28 13.72
N HIS A 218 3.13 -5.07 13.18
CA HIS A 218 4.16 -4.32 12.46
C HIS A 218 5.24 -3.72 13.38
N THR A 219 4.93 -3.36 14.63
CA THR A 219 5.90 -2.82 15.59
C THR A 219 6.68 -3.93 16.27
N THR A 220 6.08 -5.08 16.56
CA THR A 220 6.78 -6.19 17.19
C THR A 220 7.65 -6.97 16.24
N VAL A 221 7.39 -6.95 14.93
CA VAL A 221 8.35 -7.42 13.91
C VAL A 221 9.45 -6.36 13.67
N LYS A 222 9.22 -5.09 14.05
CA LYS A 222 10.19 -4.00 14.04
C LYS A 222 10.82 -3.79 15.43
N ALA A 223 11.77 -4.63 15.80
CA ALA A 223 12.64 -4.31 16.92
C ALA A 223 13.43 -3.02 16.66
N GLU A 224 13.37 -2.08 17.61
CA GLU A 224 13.99 -0.76 17.55
C GLU A 224 15.45 -0.77 17.04
N GLN A 225 15.63 -0.21 15.86
CA GLN A 225 16.79 0.56 15.43
C GLN A 225 16.25 1.84 14.77
N PRO A 226 16.99 2.96 14.92
CA PRO A 226 16.43 4.31 15.05
C PRO A 226 15.54 4.60 13.87
N THR A 227 14.27 4.93 14.13
CA THR A 227 13.32 5.57 13.20
C THR A 227 13.83 5.60 11.76
N ARG A 228 13.93 4.43 11.11
CA ARG A 228 13.94 4.39 9.65
C ARG A 228 12.48 4.55 9.33
N THR A 229 12.06 5.81 9.33
CA THR A 229 10.81 6.25 8.78
C THR A 229 10.62 5.42 7.50
N MET A 230 9.57 4.58 7.45
CA MET A 230 8.75 4.64 6.24
C MET A 230 8.61 6.13 6.06
N GLN A 231 9.29 6.72 5.07
CA GLN A 231 9.11 8.14 4.83
C GLN A 231 7.61 8.28 4.72
N SER A 232 7.01 8.91 5.74
CA SER A 232 5.70 9.50 5.60
C SER A 232 5.81 10.22 4.27
N LEU A 233 4.93 9.89 3.31
CA LEU A 233 5.00 10.49 1.99
C LEU A 233 4.83 11.99 2.21
N GLU A 234 5.92 12.74 2.32
CA GLU A 234 5.87 14.16 2.61
C GLU A 234 5.58 14.87 1.30
N LEU A 235 4.40 15.48 1.21
CA LEU A 235 4.04 16.29 0.07
C LEU A 235 4.55 17.71 0.27
N THR A 236 5.31 18.16 -0.72
CA THR A 236 5.72 19.55 -0.84
C THR A 236 4.95 20.21 -1.97
N LEU A 237 4.13 21.21 -1.66
CA LEU A 237 3.47 22.01 -2.68
C LEU A 237 4.44 23.07 -3.18
N VAL A 238 4.46 23.36 -4.47
CA VAL A 238 5.30 24.42 -5.06
C VAL A 238 4.41 25.37 -5.82
N VAL A 239 4.33 26.63 -5.39
CA VAL A 239 3.37 27.60 -5.91
C VAL A 239 3.99 28.99 -5.98
N ALA A 240 3.72 29.72 -7.05
CA ALA A 240 3.93 31.15 -7.12
C ALA A 240 2.59 31.86 -6.96
N ALA A 241 2.50 32.84 -6.05
CA ALA A 241 1.24 33.51 -5.73
C ALA A 241 1.43 34.98 -5.36
N THR A 242 0.48 35.84 -5.72
CA THR A 242 0.38 37.24 -5.25
C THR A 242 0.16 37.31 -3.73
N ARG A 243 0.15 38.49 -3.11
CA ARG A 243 -0.09 38.65 -1.66
C ARG A 243 -1.49 38.15 -1.28
N SER A 244 -2.47 38.36 -2.16
CA SER A 244 -3.84 37.83 -2.07
C SER A 244 -3.97 36.32 -2.39
N MET A 245 -2.83 35.61 -2.55
CA MET A 245 -2.75 34.20 -2.92
C MET A 245 -3.32 33.88 -4.32
N GLY A 246 -3.35 34.85 -5.22
CA GLY A 246 -3.71 34.66 -6.62
C GLY A 246 -2.63 33.90 -7.38
N ILE A 247 -3.00 32.82 -8.07
CA ILE A 247 -2.06 31.90 -8.76
C ILE A 247 -2.30 31.79 -10.27
N GLY A 248 -3.39 32.38 -10.78
CA GLY A 248 -3.76 32.23 -12.18
C GLY A 248 -4.89 33.16 -12.61
N ALA A 249 -4.86 33.51 -13.90
CA ALA A 249 -5.92 34.20 -14.61
C ALA A 249 -6.05 33.61 -16.02
N GLY A 250 -7.26 33.29 -16.46
CA GLY A 250 -7.52 32.75 -17.80
C GLY A 250 -6.80 31.42 -18.09
N GLY A 251 -6.42 30.65 -17.05
CA GLY A 251 -5.66 29.40 -17.18
C GLY A 251 -4.14 29.56 -17.36
N THR A 252 -3.62 30.78 -17.22
CA THR A 252 -2.18 31.09 -17.28
C THR A 252 -1.72 31.84 -16.03
N MET A 253 -0.40 32.02 -15.86
CA MET A 253 0.13 32.89 -14.81
C MET A 253 0.01 34.37 -15.25
N PRO A 254 -0.50 35.29 -14.41
CA PRO A 254 -0.69 36.70 -14.78
C PRO A 254 0.62 37.47 -14.99
N TRP A 255 1.72 37.02 -14.39
CA TRP A 255 3.04 37.59 -14.53
C TRP A 255 3.85 36.90 -15.63
N ASN A 256 4.73 37.65 -16.28
CA ASN A 256 5.58 37.19 -17.38
C ASN A 256 7.05 37.45 -17.10
N GLY A 257 7.93 36.71 -17.78
CA GLY A 257 9.36 37.02 -17.80
C GLY A 257 10.17 36.53 -16.59
N LEU A 258 9.56 35.80 -15.64
CA LEU A 258 10.23 35.26 -14.45
C LEU A 258 11.05 33.99 -14.74
N ARG A 259 12.13 34.10 -15.52
CA ARG A 259 12.96 32.95 -15.90
C ARG A 259 13.73 32.38 -14.72
N ASN A 260 14.14 33.20 -13.76
CA ASN A 260 14.87 32.75 -12.58
C ASN A 260 13.96 32.00 -11.60
N GLU A 261 12.70 32.40 -11.48
CA GLU A 261 11.65 31.64 -10.77
C GLU A 261 11.47 30.26 -11.42
N MET A 262 11.36 30.21 -12.75
CA MET A 262 11.19 28.95 -13.47
C MET A 262 12.42 28.02 -13.34
N LYS A 263 13.63 28.59 -13.27
CA LYS A 263 14.87 27.85 -12.99
C LYS A 263 14.88 27.31 -11.56
N TYR A 264 14.43 28.12 -10.59
CA TYR A 264 14.25 27.69 -9.20
C TYR A 264 13.30 26.51 -9.12
N PHE A 265 12.10 26.62 -9.70
CA PHE A 265 11.12 25.53 -9.79
C PHE A 265 11.72 24.26 -10.39
N ALA A 266 12.39 24.38 -11.55
CA ALA A 266 12.99 23.25 -12.23
C ALA A 266 14.08 22.57 -11.38
N ARG A 267 14.94 23.35 -10.73
CA ARG A 267 16.00 22.82 -9.88
C ARG A 267 15.45 22.12 -8.65
N VAL A 268 14.62 22.79 -7.86
CA VAL A 268 14.08 22.24 -6.61
C VAL A 268 13.27 20.97 -6.85
N THR A 269 12.50 20.92 -7.93
CA THR A 269 11.69 19.73 -8.24
C THR A 269 12.50 18.58 -8.86
N THR A 270 13.71 18.83 -9.38
CA THR A 270 14.56 17.80 -10.01
C THR A 270 15.68 17.31 -9.09
N GLN A 271 16.21 18.19 -8.24
CA GLN A 271 17.34 17.90 -7.38
C GLN A 271 16.97 16.86 -6.32
N LEU A 272 17.78 15.80 -6.24
CA LEU A 272 17.65 14.77 -5.24
C LEU A 272 18.34 15.19 -3.94
N ALA A 273 17.74 14.85 -2.80
CA ALA A 273 18.37 15.05 -1.50
C ALA A 273 19.55 14.08 -1.34
N SER A 274 20.63 14.53 -0.68
CA SER A 274 21.78 13.69 -0.35
C SER A 274 21.78 13.33 1.15
N PRO A 275 22.06 12.07 1.54
CA PRO A 275 22.32 10.91 0.68
C PRO A 275 21.03 10.41 0.00
N CYS A 276 21.11 10.05 -1.28
CA CYS A 276 19.97 9.54 -2.04
C CYS A 276 20.11 8.03 -2.31
N PRO A 277 19.03 7.24 -2.20
CA PRO A 277 19.02 5.88 -2.71
C PRO A 277 19.34 5.84 -4.21
N SER A 278 20.11 4.83 -4.64
CA SER A 278 20.38 4.62 -6.06
C SER A 278 19.07 4.40 -6.83
N GLY A 279 18.87 5.16 -7.91
CA GLY A 279 17.66 5.08 -8.75
C GLY A 279 16.48 5.92 -8.29
N ALA A 280 16.62 6.76 -7.25
CA ALA A 280 15.55 7.67 -6.83
C ALA A 280 15.25 8.74 -7.88
N VAL A 281 13.99 9.16 -7.96
CA VAL A 281 13.51 10.25 -8.81
C VAL A 281 12.42 11.03 -8.08
N ASN A 282 12.44 12.36 -8.18
CA ASN A 282 11.35 13.16 -7.64
C ASN A 282 10.09 13.04 -8.51
N ALA A 283 8.92 13.11 -7.90
CA ALA A 283 7.64 13.19 -8.62
C ALA A 283 7.07 14.60 -8.65
N VAL A 284 6.36 14.90 -9.74
CA VAL A 284 5.54 16.10 -9.91
C VAL A 284 4.11 15.69 -10.23
N ILE A 285 3.20 15.99 -9.30
CA ILE A 285 1.77 15.72 -9.41
C ILE A 285 1.07 17.00 -9.86
N MET A 286 0.28 16.91 -10.92
CA MET A 286 -0.48 18.04 -11.44
C MET A 286 -1.84 17.65 -11.99
N GLY A 287 -2.75 18.63 -12.08
CA GLY A 287 -4.04 18.47 -12.74
C GLY A 287 -3.93 18.59 -14.26
N ARG A 288 -4.88 18.00 -14.99
CA ARG A 288 -4.96 18.07 -16.45
C ARG A 288 -4.81 19.49 -17.03
N LYS A 289 -5.50 20.49 -16.46
CA LYS A 289 -5.42 21.88 -16.95
C LYS A 289 -4.02 22.48 -16.81
N THR A 290 -3.31 22.18 -15.72
CA THR A 290 -1.92 22.61 -15.50
C THR A 290 -0.98 21.91 -16.47
N TRP A 291 -1.19 20.62 -16.74
CA TRP A 291 -0.44 19.91 -17.78
C TRP A 291 -0.63 20.53 -19.18
N ASP A 292 -1.85 20.97 -19.49
CA ASP A 292 -2.19 21.59 -20.77
C ASP A 292 -1.63 23.01 -20.93
N SER A 293 -1.43 23.75 -19.84
CA SER A 293 -0.84 25.10 -19.88
C SER A 293 0.68 25.09 -20.03
N ILE A 294 1.37 23.99 -19.71
CA ILE A 294 2.81 23.86 -19.93
C ILE A 294 3.09 23.75 -21.43
N PRO A 295 3.95 24.61 -22.03
CA PRO A 295 4.24 24.55 -23.45
C PRO A 295 4.74 23.16 -23.89
N PRO A 296 4.32 22.63 -25.06
CA PRO A 296 4.67 21.30 -25.53
C PRO A 296 6.18 20.97 -25.49
N LYS A 297 7.04 21.95 -25.79
CA LYS A 297 8.51 21.81 -25.74
C LYS A 297 9.09 21.57 -24.34
N PHE A 298 8.33 21.89 -23.29
CA PHE A 298 8.75 21.77 -21.89
C PHE A 298 8.05 20.64 -21.13
N ARG A 299 7.11 19.92 -21.77
CA ARG A 299 6.46 18.73 -21.20
C ARG A 299 6.87 17.45 -21.96
N PRO A 300 7.11 16.32 -21.29
CA PRO A 300 7.13 16.16 -19.84
C PRO A 300 8.26 16.93 -19.17
N LEU A 301 8.08 17.24 -17.90
CA LEU A 301 9.10 17.88 -17.09
C LEU A 301 10.27 16.90 -16.91
N LYS A 302 11.37 17.12 -17.64
CA LYS A 302 12.54 16.23 -17.69
C LYS A 302 13.12 15.97 -16.29
N GLY A 303 13.65 14.76 -16.07
CA GLY A 303 14.30 14.34 -14.82
C GLY A 303 13.35 14.04 -13.66
N ARG A 304 12.03 13.99 -13.92
CA ARG A 304 10.98 13.83 -12.91
C ARG A 304 9.92 12.84 -13.35
N LEU A 305 9.29 12.18 -12.38
CA LEU A 305 8.10 11.37 -12.59
C LEU A 305 6.87 12.27 -12.74
N ASN A 306 6.26 12.31 -13.94
CA ASN A 306 5.15 13.21 -14.24
C ASN A 306 3.80 12.51 -14.03
N ILE A 307 3.02 12.93 -13.05
CA ILE A 307 1.74 12.30 -12.67
C ILE A 307 0.60 13.28 -12.91
N ILE A 308 -0.32 12.94 -13.81
CA ILE A 308 -1.39 13.83 -14.28
C ILE A 308 -2.74 13.31 -13.78
N ILE A 309 -3.43 14.10 -12.97
CA ILE A 309 -4.77 13.76 -12.46
C ILE A 309 -5.83 14.21 -13.48
N SER A 310 -6.63 13.25 -13.96
CA SER A 310 -7.74 13.48 -14.91
C SER A 310 -8.89 12.51 -14.67
N ARG A 311 -10.13 13.02 -14.64
CA ARG A 311 -11.35 12.21 -14.43
C ARG A 311 -11.64 11.20 -15.56
N ALA A 312 -11.08 11.42 -16.76
CA ALA A 312 -11.27 10.57 -17.94
C ALA A 312 -10.20 9.48 -18.10
N ALA A 313 -9.42 9.18 -17.06
CA ALA A 313 -8.30 8.24 -17.12
C ALA A 313 -8.77 6.78 -17.10
N ALA A 314 -9.45 6.34 -18.15
CA ALA A 314 -9.77 4.92 -18.40
C ALA A 314 -8.81 4.25 -19.41
N THR A 315 -7.92 5.00 -20.06
CA THR A 315 -6.94 4.45 -21.00
C THR A 315 -5.65 5.26 -20.91
N THR A 316 -4.54 4.60 -20.59
CA THR A 316 -3.21 5.16 -20.82
C THR A 316 -2.81 4.78 -22.25
N PRO A 317 -2.89 5.67 -23.26
CA PRO A 317 -2.24 5.39 -24.53
C PRO A 317 -0.72 5.35 -24.31
N PRO A 318 0.01 4.49 -25.04
CA PRO A 318 1.47 4.47 -24.99
C PRO A 318 2.02 5.86 -25.35
N PRO A 319 3.17 6.26 -24.76
CA PRO A 319 3.78 7.55 -25.06
C PRO A 319 4.07 7.64 -26.57
N PRO A 320 3.88 8.81 -27.20
CA PRO A 320 4.28 9.03 -28.59
C PRO A 320 5.78 8.74 -28.79
N PRO A 321 6.20 8.22 -29.95
CA PRO A 321 7.61 8.05 -30.26
C PRO A 321 8.36 9.37 -30.08
N GLY A 322 9.41 9.39 -29.24
CA GLY A 322 10.25 10.56 -28.99
C GLY A 322 10.02 11.29 -27.65
N VAL A 323 9.08 10.86 -26.81
CA VAL A 323 8.91 11.40 -25.44
C VAL A 323 9.78 10.61 -24.44
N GLN A 324 10.89 11.19 -24.01
CA GLN A 324 11.73 10.65 -22.93
C GLN A 324 11.22 11.17 -21.55
N GLY A 325 10.61 10.28 -20.76
CA GLY A 325 10.22 10.51 -19.36
C GLY A 325 8.95 9.75 -18.97
N PRO A 326 8.86 9.16 -17.76
CA PRO A 326 7.68 8.42 -17.32
C PRO A 326 6.52 9.38 -17.02
N VAL A 327 5.53 9.39 -17.92
CA VAL A 327 4.27 10.14 -17.77
C VAL A 327 3.16 9.15 -17.46
N VAL A 328 2.40 9.40 -16.40
CA VAL A 328 1.22 8.60 -16.06
C VAL A 328 -0.01 9.48 -15.90
N ARG A 329 -1.17 8.96 -16.31
CA ARG A 329 -2.47 9.58 -16.05
C ARG A 329 -3.21 8.74 -15.01
N VAL A 330 -3.72 9.39 -13.98
CA VAL A 330 -4.43 8.75 -12.87
C VAL A 330 -5.76 9.44 -12.60
N ALA A 331 -6.72 8.71 -12.02
CA ALA A 331 -8.08 9.19 -11.83
C ALA A 331 -8.28 10.06 -10.58
N SER A 332 -7.37 9.98 -9.60
CA SER A 332 -7.52 10.65 -8.29
C SER A 332 -6.18 11.03 -7.65
N VAL A 333 -6.25 11.82 -6.56
CA VAL A 333 -5.08 12.14 -5.73
C VAL A 333 -4.55 10.88 -5.06
N GLU A 334 -5.42 10.01 -4.57
CA GLU A 334 -5.06 8.74 -3.92
C GLU A 334 -4.24 7.86 -4.87
N ALA A 335 -4.70 7.71 -6.12
CA ALA A 335 -3.98 6.97 -7.15
C ALA A 335 -2.63 7.63 -7.49
N ALA A 336 -2.58 8.97 -7.50
CA ALA A 336 -1.33 9.71 -7.71
C ALA A 336 -0.30 9.43 -6.61
N LEU A 337 -0.73 9.44 -5.35
CA LEU A 337 0.11 9.17 -4.18
C LEU A 337 0.59 7.72 -4.14
N GLN A 338 -0.30 6.76 -4.43
CA GLN A 338 0.06 5.35 -4.53
C GLN A 338 1.11 5.12 -5.61
N TYR A 339 0.89 5.72 -6.80
CA TYR A 339 1.83 5.60 -7.91
C TYR A 339 3.18 6.25 -7.57
N ALA A 340 3.18 7.46 -6.99
CA ALA A 340 4.40 8.13 -6.57
C ALA A 340 5.18 7.30 -5.54
N GLY A 341 4.51 6.79 -4.49
CA GLY A 341 5.14 5.96 -3.46
C GLY A 341 5.80 4.69 -4.00
N ALA A 342 5.21 4.09 -5.05
CA ALA A 342 5.77 2.89 -5.68
C ALA A 342 6.95 3.17 -6.64
N HIS A 343 7.02 4.37 -7.24
CA HIS A 343 7.94 4.63 -8.37
C HIS A 343 8.99 5.72 -8.11
N CYS A 344 8.93 6.47 -7.01
CA CYS A 344 9.92 7.53 -6.72
C CYS A 344 11.24 7.00 -6.15
N GLY A 345 11.29 5.75 -5.68
CA GLY A 345 12.53 5.16 -5.12
C GLY A 345 13.12 5.94 -3.93
N GLY A 346 12.31 6.67 -3.18
CA GLY A 346 12.76 7.56 -2.08
C GLY A 346 12.99 9.03 -2.46
N GLY A 347 12.68 9.43 -3.70
CA GLY A 347 12.64 10.84 -4.11
C GLY A 347 11.48 11.63 -3.47
N ARG A 348 11.58 12.96 -3.51
CA ARG A 348 10.55 13.88 -2.99
C ARG A 348 9.32 13.93 -3.90
N ILE A 349 8.15 14.14 -3.30
CA ILE A 349 6.88 14.27 -4.04
C ILE A 349 6.43 15.73 -4.01
N PHE A 350 6.39 16.33 -5.19
CA PHE A 350 5.95 17.70 -5.39
C PHE A 350 4.54 17.75 -5.96
N VAL A 351 3.70 18.62 -5.41
CA VAL A 351 2.39 18.96 -5.98
C VAL A 351 2.49 20.36 -6.57
N ILE A 352 2.31 20.47 -7.89
CA ILE A 352 2.57 21.70 -8.65
C ILE A 352 1.27 22.35 -9.18
N GLY A 353 0.13 21.90 -8.66
CA GLY A 353 -1.19 22.49 -8.90
C GLY A 353 -2.03 21.81 -9.96
N GLY A 354 -3.08 22.43 -10.49
CA GLY A 354 -3.60 23.76 -10.17
C GLY A 354 -4.55 23.79 -8.97
N GLY A 355 -5.35 24.85 -8.86
CA GLY A 355 -6.20 25.14 -7.69
C GLY A 355 -7.06 23.96 -7.20
N GLN A 356 -7.67 23.17 -8.10
CA GLN A 356 -8.45 21.99 -7.72
C GLN A 356 -7.60 20.89 -7.07
N VAL A 357 -6.38 20.67 -7.58
CA VAL A 357 -5.44 19.68 -7.02
C VAL A 357 -4.91 20.17 -5.68
N TYR A 358 -4.53 21.45 -5.57
CA TYR A 358 -4.15 22.04 -4.30
C TYR A 358 -5.25 21.89 -3.25
N LYS A 359 -6.50 22.21 -3.59
CA LYS A 359 -7.65 22.09 -2.68
C LYS A 359 -7.88 20.64 -2.23
N ALA A 360 -7.66 19.68 -3.10
CA ALA A 360 -7.78 18.26 -2.76
C ALA A 360 -6.63 17.79 -1.86
N VAL A 361 -5.40 18.16 -2.21
CA VAL A 361 -4.18 17.75 -1.51
C VAL A 361 -4.05 18.40 -0.14
N LEU A 362 -4.39 19.67 0.05
CA LEU A 362 -4.22 20.37 1.33
C LEU A 362 -5.02 19.76 2.49
N ARG A 363 -6.07 18.99 2.19
CA ARG A 363 -6.85 18.23 3.20
C ARG A 363 -6.17 16.94 3.67
N ARG A 364 -5.02 16.60 3.10
CA ARG A 364 -4.33 15.34 3.34
C ARG A 364 -3.31 15.46 4.50
N PRO A 365 -3.20 14.46 5.39
CA PRO A 365 -2.20 14.44 6.46
C PRO A 365 -0.75 14.37 5.92
N GLU A 366 -0.57 13.94 4.68
CA GLU A 366 0.73 13.82 4.01
C GLU A 366 1.38 15.18 3.65
N VAL A 367 0.60 16.27 3.62
CA VAL A 367 1.12 17.62 3.31
C VAL A 367 1.98 18.16 4.44
N ARG A 368 3.26 18.40 4.16
CA ARG A 368 4.19 18.93 5.15
C ARG A 368 4.63 20.35 4.85
N ARG A 369 4.76 20.71 3.58
CA ARG A 369 5.48 21.92 3.17
C ARG A 369 4.82 22.61 1.98
N VAL A 370 4.92 23.94 1.96
CA VAL A 370 4.67 24.78 0.78
C VAL A 370 5.92 25.59 0.49
N LEU A 371 6.46 25.44 -0.71
CA LEU A 371 7.44 26.35 -1.28
C LEU A 371 6.68 27.41 -2.05
N LEU A 372 6.68 28.61 -1.51
CA LEU A 372 5.92 29.73 -2.02
C LEU A 372 6.86 30.75 -2.63
N THR A 373 6.74 30.99 -3.94
CA THR A 373 7.26 32.21 -4.55
C THR A 373 6.22 33.31 -4.33
N ARG A 374 6.47 34.20 -3.37
CA ARG A 374 5.61 35.34 -3.06
C ARG A 374 5.83 36.44 -4.11
N ILE A 375 4.86 36.70 -4.96
CA ILE A 375 4.85 37.83 -5.89
C ILE A 375 4.35 39.07 -5.15
N GLU A 376 5.13 40.16 -5.12
CA GLU A 376 4.77 41.38 -4.39
C GLU A 376 3.71 42.22 -5.12
N THR A 377 3.67 42.12 -6.45
CA THR A 377 2.69 42.79 -7.31
C THR A 377 1.35 42.03 -7.30
N GLU A 378 0.25 42.75 -7.11
CA GLU A 378 -1.09 42.20 -7.27
C GLU A 378 -1.54 42.19 -8.73
N TYR A 379 -2.35 41.19 -9.07
CA TYR A 379 -2.93 41.00 -10.41
C TYR A 379 -4.39 40.53 -10.27
N ASP A 380 -5.22 40.84 -11.26
CA ASP A 380 -6.58 40.32 -11.33
C ASP A 380 -6.57 38.80 -11.59
N CYS A 381 -6.71 38.02 -10.52
CA CYS A 381 -6.68 36.57 -10.55
C CYS A 381 -8.09 35.96 -10.49
N ASP A 382 -8.32 34.86 -11.22
CA ASP A 382 -9.55 34.05 -11.14
C ASP A 382 -9.34 32.73 -10.37
N THR A 383 -8.09 32.40 -10.08
CA THR A 383 -7.69 31.16 -9.42
C THR A 383 -6.76 31.49 -8.27
N PHE A 384 -7.07 30.97 -7.08
CA PHE A 384 -6.35 31.25 -5.84
C PHE A 384 -5.81 29.98 -5.19
N PHE A 385 -4.70 30.08 -4.47
CA PHE A 385 -4.23 29.03 -3.58
C PHE A 385 -5.16 28.92 -2.37
N PRO A 386 -5.59 27.71 -1.97
CA PRO A 386 -6.77 27.57 -1.12
C PRO A 386 -6.48 27.65 0.39
N ILE A 387 -5.33 28.20 0.79
CA ILE A 387 -4.99 28.55 2.18
C ILE A 387 -4.26 29.89 2.21
N LYS A 388 -4.33 30.60 3.33
CA LYS A 388 -3.62 31.87 3.56
C LYS A 388 -2.25 31.62 4.19
N LEU A 389 -1.21 32.19 3.61
CA LEU A 389 0.19 32.08 4.08
C LEU A 389 0.84 33.47 4.19
N GLY A 390 0.29 34.33 5.04
CA GLY A 390 0.88 35.63 5.41
C GLY A 390 0.42 36.86 4.59
N ALA A 391 1.19 37.94 4.78
CA ALA A 391 1.07 39.33 4.32
C ALA A 391 -0.14 40.13 4.82
N ASP A 392 -1.31 40.00 4.20
CA ASP A 392 -2.40 40.98 4.39
C ASP A 392 -3.56 40.45 5.25
N ASP A 393 -3.89 39.18 5.09
CA ASP A 393 -5.05 38.53 5.72
C ASP A 393 -4.68 37.53 6.82
N GLY A 394 -3.41 37.53 7.23
CA GLY A 394 -2.86 36.60 8.21
C GLY A 394 -2.49 35.23 7.62
N THR A 395 -2.27 34.27 8.51
CA THR A 395 -1.82 32.91 8.17
C THR A 395 -2.84 31.92 8.73
N GLU A 396 -3.18 30.89 7.96
CA GLU A 396 -4.01 29.78 8.43
C GLU A 396 -3.38 29.06 9.64
N PRO A 397 -4.17 28.64 10.65
CA PRO A 397 -3.66 27.90 11.79
C PRO A 397 -2.87 26.65 11.40
N GLY A 398 -1.80 26.37 12.13
CA GLY A 398 -0.94 25.20 11.91
C GLY A 398 0.07 25.36 10.78
N TRP A 399 0.25 26.57 10.22
CA TRP A 399 1.32 26.85 9.26
C TRP A 399 2.32 27.86 9.80
N THR A 400 3.60 27.53 9.74
CA THR A 400 4.69 28.42 10.16
C THR A 400 5.63 28.72 9.00
N ARG A 401 5.99 30.00 8.82
CA ARG A 401 7.09 30.38 7.92
C ARG A 401 8.42 29.92 8.52
N ARG A 402 9.25 29.25 7.73
CA ARG A 402 10.61 28.84 8.09
C ARG A 402 11.61 29.93 7.72
N SER A 403 12.76 29.97 8.41
CA SER A 403 13.80 30.95 8.14
C SER A 403 14.43 30.74 6.75
N ASP A 404 15.08 31.77 6.21
CA ASP A 404 15.74 31.66 4.91
C ASP A 404 16.88 30.64 4.94
N GLU A 405 17.55 30.49 6.09
CA GLU A 405 18.54 29.43 6.32
C GLU A 405 17.93 28.03 6.19
N GLN A 406 16.78 27.81 6.81
CA GLN A 406 16.06 26.52 6.73
C GLN A 406 15.57 26.25 5.31
N TRP A 407 15.06 27.28 4.62
CA TRP A 407 14.68 27.17 3.21
C TRP A 407 15.86 26.78 2.34
N ARG A 408 17.00 27.48 2.44
CA ARG A 408 18.23 27.18 1.68
C ARG A 408 18.75 25.79 1.96
N ALA A 409 18.83 25.41 3.24
CA ALA A 409 19.29 24.08 3.64
C ALA A 409 18.41 22.97 3.03
N TRP A 410 17.09 23.18 2.95
CA TRP A 410 16.18 22.18 2.42
C TRP A 410 16.17 22.10 0.89
N THR A 411 16.24 23.26 0.22
CA THR A 411 16.19 23.39 -1.24
C THR A 411 17.53 23.21 -1.94
N GLY A 412 18.64 23.39 -1.24
CA GLY A 412 19.99 23.45 -1.84
C GLY A 412 20.25 24.76 -2.59
N GLU A 413 19.52 25.83 -2.27
CA GLU A 413 19.69 27.15 -2.87
C GLU A 413 21.00 27.82 -2.43
N PRO A 414 21.80 28.37 -3.36
CA PRO A 414 23.04 29.07 -3.02
C PRO A 414 22.76 30.34 -2.21
N ASP A 415 23.71 30.72 -1.37
CA ASP A 415 23.57 31.88 -0.50
C ASP A 415 23.49 33.18 -1.32
N THR A 416 22.29 33.74 -1.43
CA THR A 416 21.97 34.88 -2.28
C THR A 416 20.79 35.66 -1.72
N GLU A 417 21.00 36.95 -1.40
CA GLU A 417 20.01 37.99 -1.04
C GLU A 417 18.68 37.52 -0.42
N ASN A 418 18.71 36.67 0.61
CA ASN A 418 17.54 36.27 1.42
C ASN A 418 16.30 35.87 0.59
N GLY A 419 16.51 35.18 -0.54
CA GLY A 419 15.43 34.70 -1.40
C GLY A 419 14.65 35.78 -2.17
N ARG A 420 14.97 37.07 -1.99
CA ARG A 420 14.35 38.18 -2.72
C ARG A 420 14.97 38.35 -4.10
N ARG A 421 14.15 38.63 -5.09
CA ARG A 421 14.54 38.81 -6.49
C ARG A 421 13.67 39.86 -7.15
N GLU A 422 14.22 40.48 -8.17
CA GLU A 422 13.47 41.31 -9.10
C GLU A 422 13.81 40.84 -10.53
N GLU A 423 12.79 40.55 -11.33
CA GLU A 423 12.95 40.15 -12.73
C GLU A 423 11.79 40.71 -13.54
N ALA A 424 12.08 41.31 -14.70
CA ALA A 424 11.07 41.91 -15.57
C ALA A 424 10.15 42.92 -14.84
N GLY A 425 10.67 43.66 -13.84
CA GLY A 425 9.93 44.64 -13.05
C GLY A 425 8.99 44.04 -11.99
N VAL A 426 9.06 42.73 -11.76
CA VAL A 426 8.28 42.02 -10.74
C VAL A 426 9.19 41.60 -9.60
N LYS A 427 8.87 42.07 -8.40
CA LYS A 427 9.54 41.68 -7.17
C LYS A 427 8.91 40.43 -6.59
N TYR A 428 9.74 39.50 -6.15
CA TYR A 428 9.28 38.28 -5.51
C TYR A 428 10.26 37.73 -4.48
N GLU A 429 9.73 36.96 -3.54
CA GLU A 429 10.49 36.34 -2.46
C GLU A 429 10.22 34.83 -2.43
N PHE A 430 11.27 34.01 -2.41
CA PHE A 430 11.14 32.59 -2.14
C PHE A 430 10.95 32.33 -0.64
N GLN A 431 9.90 31.61 -0.30
CA GLN A 431 9.52 31.29 1.07
C GLN A 431 9.31 29.79 1.23
N MET A 432 9.58 29.28 2.44
CA MET A 432 9.21 27.92 2.85
C MET A 432 8.26 27.99 4.03
N TRP A 433 7.09 27.38 3.88
CA TRP A 433 6.09 27.23 4.91
C TRP A 433 5.95 25.77 5.26
N GLU A 434 5.73 25.48 6.53
CA GLU A 434 5.63 24.13 7.04
C GLU A 434 4.41 23.98 7.93
N ARG A 435 3.71 22.86 7.75
CA ARG A 435 2.58 22.51 8.61
C ARG A 435 3.11 21.90 9.91
N GLU A 436 2.58 22.37 11.03
CA GLU A 436 2.87 21.91 12.39
C GLU A 436 2.45 20.45 12.62
#